data_AF-A0A7S4PQ99-F1
#
_entry.id   AF-A0A7S4PQ99-F1
#
_cell.length_a   1.000
_cell.length_b   1.000
_cell.length_c   1.000
_cell.angle_alpha   90.00
_cell.angle_beta   90.00
_cell.angle_gamma   90.00
#
_symmetry.space_group_name_H-M   'P 1'
#
loop_
_entity.id
_entity.type
_entity.pdbx_description
1 polymer ?
#
loop_
_entity_poly.entity_id
_entity_poly.type
_entity_poly.pdbx_seq_one_letter_code
_entity_poly.pdbx_strand_id
1 'polypeptide(L)'
;MVFFSIALFIMNVALIAISIMKILKYAELQEDHLNPTDFAKSMNSMAKFELMCQAAFSAAILVYFALDPARGLYLKLIMIGVNAGYLFFLFARYSSKRYLVDPAKVWMQSFKNEMQRTMMTSVALTVVSFLLCMFNLIREVTTVG
;
A
#
# COMPACT_ATOMS: atom_id res chain seq x y z
N MET A 1 0.61 10.30 22.05
CA MET A 1 0.06 9.20 21.21
C MET A 1 -0.75 9.72 20.02
N VAL A 2 -1.67 10.67 20.20
CA VAL A 2 -2.50 11.24 19.10
C VAL A 2 -1.68 11.73 17.90
N PHE A 3 -0.61 12.50 18.11
CA PHE A 3 0.27 12.96 17.02
C PHE A 3 0.85 11.82 16.17
N PHE A 4 1.20 10.69 16.81
CA PHE A 4 1.70 9.52 16.09
C PHE A 4 0.59 8.86 15.27
N SER A 5 -0.62 8.77 15.81
CA SER A 5 -1.80 8.28 15.08
C SER A 5 -2.14 9.16 13.87
N ILE A 6 -2.00 10.48 13.98
CA ILE A 6 -2.14 11.42 12.85
C ILE A 6 -1.08 11.16 11.80
N ALA A 7 0.19 10.99 12.20
CA ALA A 7 1.28 10.69 11.28
C ALA A 7 1.05 9.37 10.52
N LEU A 8 0.63 8.30 11.22
CA LEU A 8 0.26 7.03 10.59
C LEU A 8 -0.89 7.19 9.60
N PHE A 9 -1.91 7.96 9.95
CA PHE A 9 -3.02 8.25 9.06
C PHE A 9 -2.56 8.97 7.77
N ILE A 10 -1.73 10.00 7.89
CA ILE A 10 -1.18 10.75 6.74
C ILE A 10 -0.32 9.84 5.85
N MET A 11 0.55 9.01 6.45
CA MET A 11 1.35 8.03 5.70
C MET A 11 0.47 7.03 4.93
N ASN A 12 -0.63 6.58 5.54
CA ASN A 12 -1.56 5.67 4.89
C ASN A 12 -2.29 6.33 3.70
N VAL A 13 -2.69 7.60 3.83
CA VAL A 13 -3.26 8.39 2.72
C VAL A 13 -2.26 8.49 1.56
N ALA A 14 -0.97 8.70 1.84
CA ALA A 14 0.06 8.70 0.80
C ALA A 14 0.17 7.35 0.07
N LEU A 15 0.05 6.22 0.78
CA LEU A 15 0.02 4.88 0.18
C LEU A 15 -1.21 4.67 -0.72
N ILE A 16 -2.36 5.20 -0.34
CA ILE A 16 -3.56 5.19 -1.19
C ILE A 16 -3.31 5.99 -2.46
N ALA A 17 -2.72 7.18 -2.37
CA ALA A 17 -2.40 8.00 -3.54
C ALA A 17 -1.49 7.25 -4.53
N ILE A 18 -0.47 6.53 -4.04
CA ILE A 18 0.38 5.67 -4.88
C ILE A 18 -0.43 4.58 -5.59
N SER A 19 -1.40 3.97 -4.89
CA SER A 19 -2.27 2.94 -5.47
C SER A 19 -3.20 3.50 -6.54
N ILE A 20 -3.79 4.68 -6.32
CA ILE A 20 -4.62 5.40 -7.30
C ILE A 20 -3.80 5.77 -8.54
N MET A 21 -2.57 6.27 -8.37
CA MET A 21 -1.69 6.60 -9.49
C MET A 21 -1.39 5.39 -10.39
N LYS A 22 -1.22 4.20 -9.81
CA LYS A 22 -1.04 2.96 -10.59
C LYS A 22 -2.30 2.59 -11.37
N ILE A 23 -3.49 2.79 -10.79
CA ILE A 23 -4.76 2.57 -11.48
C ILE A 23 -4.92 3.54 -12.65
N LEU A 24 -4.64 4.83 -12.44
CA LEU A 24 -4.71 5.84 -13.50
C LEU A 24 -3.74 5.51 -14.65
N LYS A 25 -2.50 5.15 -14.35
CA LYS A 25 -1.53 4.71 -15.38
C LYS A 25 -2.00 3.48 -16.14
N TYR A 26 -2.68 2.55 -15.47
CA TYR A 26 -3.24 1.38 -16.14
C TYR A 26 -4.46 1.73 -17.00
N ALA A 27 -5.31 2.66 -16.58
CA ALA A 27 -6.41 3.17 -17.39
C ALA A 27 -5.90 3.92 -18.64
N GLU A 28 -4.89 4.78 -18.49
CA GLU A 28 -4.23 5.48 -19.60
C GLU A 28 -3.66 4.52 -20.64
N LEU A 29 -3.11 3.38 -20.18
CA LEU A 29 -2.64 2.32 -21.08
C LEU A 29 -3.80 1.64 -21.82
N GLN A 30 -4.96 1.44 -21.19
CA GLN A 30 -6.12 0.82 -21.84
C GLN A 30 -6.77 1.73 -22.89
N GLU A 31 -6.73 3.03 -22.67
CA GLU A 31 -7.24 4.07 -23.59
C GLU A 31 -6.25 4.42 -24.71
N ASP A 32 -5.13 3.67 -24.81
CA ASP A 32 -4.06 3.83 -25.80
C ASP A 32 -3.37 5.20 -25.73
N HIS A 33 -3.42 5.86 -24.56
CA HIS A 33 -2.83 7.17 -24.31
C HIS A 33 -1.35 7.09 -23.86
N LEU A 34 -0.83 5.90 -23.58
CA LEU A 34 0.53 5.73 -23.05
C LEU A 34 1.36 4.70 -23.84
N ASN A 35 2.58 5.08 -24.21
CA ASN A 35 3.57 4.16 -24.79
C ASN A 35 3.89 3.02 -23.78
N PRO A 36 3.86 1.74 -24.19
CA PRO A 36 4.19 0.60 -23.33
C PRO A 36 5.54 0.72 -22.59
N THR A 37 6.51 1.39 -23.20
CA THR A 37 7.84 1.61 -22.60
C THR A 37 7.79 2.58 -21.42
N ASP A 38 7.05 3.69 -21.58
CA ASP A 38 6.86 4.70 -20.53
C ASP A 38 5.97 4.17 -19.41
N PHE A 39 4.97 3.36 -19.75
CA PHE A 39 4.17 2.60 -18.80
C PHE A 39 5.05 1.68 -17.95
N ALA A 40 5.87 0.85 -18.59
CA ALA A 40 6.73 -0.11 -17.90
C ALA A 40 7.70 0.60 -16.93
N LYS A 41 8.35 1.68 -17.37
CA LYS A 41 9.27 2.48 -16.53
C LYS A 41 8.55 3.06 -15.31
N SER A 42 7.37 3.65 -15.53
CA SER A 42 6.57 4.27 -14.47
C SER A 42 6.11 3.23 -13.45
N MET A 43 5.54 2.12 -13.92
CA MET A 43 5.05 1.04 -13.05
C MET A 43 6.17 0.39 -12.24
N ASN A 44 7.34 0.16 -12.85
CA ASN A 44 8.50 -0.42 -12.16
C ASN A 44 9.02 0.50 -11.06
N SER A 45 9.04 1.82 -11.31
CA SER A 45 9.42 2.82 -10.30
C SER A 45 8.39 2.89 -9.17
N MET A 46 7.10 2.93 -9.50
CA MET A 46 6.01 2.98 -8.52
C MET A 46 5.96 1.74 -7.64
N ALA A 47 6.22 0.54 -8.18
CA ALA A 47 6.26 -0.70 -7.40
C ALA A 47 7.39 -0.71 -6.36
N LYS A 48 8.57 -0.19 -6.72
CA LYS A 48 9.69 -0.01 -5.77
C LYS A 48 9.34 0.98 -4.68
N PHE A 49 8.78 2.12 -5.08
CA PHE A 49 8.40 3.18 -4.16
C PHE A 49 7.30 2.73 -3.18
N GLU A 50 6.28 2.01 -3.67
CA GLU A 50 5.24 1.41 -2.84
C GLU A 50 5.82 0.46 -1.78
N LEU A 51 6.75 -0.43 -2.16
CA LEU A 51 7.39 -1.34 -1.21
C LEU A 51 8.16 -0.57 -0.13
N MET A 52 8.91 0.46 -0.51
CA MET A 52 9.64 1.30 0.45
C MET A 52 8.70 2.04 1.41
N CYS A 53 7.64 2.65 0.89
CA CYS A 53 6.64 3.35 1.70
C CYS A 53 5.91 2.37 2.63
N GLN A 54 5.53 1.19 2.16
CA GLN A 54 4.85 0.18 2.99
C GLN A 54 5.78 -0.38 4.07
N ALA A 55 7.07 -0.56 3.78
CA ALA A 55 8.06 -0.97 4.77
C ALA A 55 8.23 0.11 5.86
N ALA A 56 8.38 1.38 5.46
CA ALA A 56 8.48 2.51 6.39
C ALA A 56 7.22 2.64 7.25
N PHE A 57 6.04 2.49 6.63
CA PHE A 57 4.76 2.52 7.34
C PHE A 57 4.62 1.37 8.35
N SER A 58 5.02 0.15 7.95
CA SER A 58 4.99 -1.01 8.84
C SER A 58 5.96 -0.84 10.02
N ALA A 59 7.14 -0.28 9.78
CA ALA A 59 8.10 0.06 10.83
C ALA A 59 7.53 1.13 11.79
N ALA A 60 6.86 2.16 11.27
CA ALA A 60 6.21 3.18 12.10
C ALA A 60 5.13 2.57 13.01
N ILE A 61 4.34 1.61 12.52
CA ILE A 61 3.36 0.87 13.34
C ILE A 61 4.05 0.08 14.47
N LEU A 62 5.21 -0.54 14.21
CA LEU A 62 5.96 -1.25 15.24
C LEU A 62 6.50 -0.30 16.31
N VAL A 63 7.00 0.88 15.92
CA VAL A 63 7.43 1.92 16.86
C VAL A 63 6.24 2.41 17.70
N TYR A 64 5.08 2.65 17.08
CA TYR A 64 3.84 3.01 17.78
C TYR A 64 3.39 1.96 18.80
N PHE A 65 3.60 0.69 18.48
CA PHE A 65 3.34 -0.42 19.40
C PHE A 65 4.31 -0.42 20.58
N ALA A 66 5.61 -0.26 20.32
CA ALA A 66 6.65 -0.25 21.34
C ALA A 66 6.51 0.91 22.35
N LEU A 67 6.00 2.06 21.92
CA LEU A 67 5.81 3.24 22.79
C LEU A 67 4.71 3.05 23.84
N ASP A 68 3.69 2.22 23.58
CA ASP A 68 2.60 1.95 24.53
C ASP A 68 1.96 0.58 24.21
N PRO A 69 2.53 -0.53 24.70
CA PRO A 69 2.09 -1.85 24.31
C PRO A 69 0.71 -2.23 24.88
N ALA A 70 0.29 -1.63 26.00
CA ALA A 70 -0.94 -2.01 26.69
C ALA A 70 -2.19 -1.35 26.09
N ARG A 71 -2.10 -0.09 25.65
CA ARG A 71 -3.25 0.65 25.15
C ARG A 71 -3.72 0.12 23.80
N GLY A 72 -4.89 -0.50 23.78
CA GLY A 72 -5.53 -0.94 22.54
C GLY A 72 -4.78 -2.06 21.82
N LEU A 73 -4.13 -2.95 22.60
CA LEU A 73 -3.32 -4.08 22.15
C LEU A 73 -3.93 -4.82 20.95
N TYR A 74 -5.20 -5.25 21.06
CA TYR A 74 -5.87 -6.01 20.00
C TYR A 74 -5.94 -5.26 18.65
N LEU A 75 -6.27 -3.97 18.69
CA LEU A 75 -6.32 -3.15 17.47
C LEU A 75 -4.93 -3.01 16.84
N LYS A 76 -3.91 -2.78 17.66
CA LYS A 76 -2.52 -2.67 17.17
C LYS A 76 -2.04 -3.99 16.56
N LEU A 77 -2.38 -5.13 17.16
CA LEU A 77 -2.05 -6.45 16.59
C LEU A 77 -2.74 -6.68 15.24
N ILE A 78 -4.01 -6.30 15.10
CA ILE A 78 -4.71 -6.37 13.80
C ILE A 78 -4.03 -5.47 12.76
N MET A 79 -3.67 -4.23 13.14
CA MET A 79 -2.94 -3.32 12.26
C MET A 79 -1.60 -3.90 11.82
N ILE A 80 -0.84 -4.50 12.74
CA ILE A 80 0.43 -5.18 12.43
C ILE A 80 0.17 -6.34 11.46
N GLY A 81 -0.81 -7.20 11.73
CA GLY A 81 -1.13 -8.35 10.89
C GLY A 81 -1.50 -7.95 9.45
N VAL A 82 -2.37 -6.97 9.28
CA VAL A 82 -2.77 -6.46 7.95
C VAL A 82 -1.58 -5.87 7.20
N ASN A 83 -0.78 -5.02 7.85
CA ASN A 83 0.34 -4.36 7.19
C ASN A 83 1.53 -5.29 6.93
N ALA A 84 1.77 -6.28 7.80
CA ALA A 84 2.73 -7.34 7.58
C ALA A 84 2.30 -8.25 6.41
N GLY A 85 1.00 -8.58 6.31
CA GLY A 85 0.46 -9.33 5.18
C GLY A 85 0.64 -8.58 3.85
N TYR A 86 0.39 -7.27 3.85
CA TYR A 86 0.62 -6.44 2.66
C TYR A 86 2.10 -6.31 2.31
N LEU A 87 2.97 -6.11 3.30
CA LEU A 87 4.41 -6.06 3.09
C LEU A 87 4.93 -7.39 2.53
N PHE A 88 4.46 -8.52 3.07
CA PHE A 88 4.79 -9.85 2.56
C PHE A 88 4.33 -10.03 1.11
N PHE A 89 3.11 -9.61 0.76
CA PHE A 89 2.61 -9.65 -0.61
C PHE A 89 3.51 -8.86 -1.57
N LEU A 90 3.89 -7.63 -1.22
CA LEU A 90 4.79 -6.81 -2.04
C LEU A 90 6.19 -7.42 -2.14
N PHE A 91 6.74 -7.91 -1.02
CA PHE A 91 8.06 -8.51 -0.97
C PHE A 91 8.15 -9.82 -1.78
N ALA A 92 7.12 -10.68 -1.70
CA ALA A 92 7.06 -11.91 -2.49
C ALA A 92 7.06 -11.61 -4.00
N ARG A 93 6.36 -10.56 -4.43
CA ARG A 93 6.37 -10.09 -5.83
C ARG A 93 7.71 -9.45 -6.22
N TYR A 94 8.35 -8.76 -5.29
CA TYR A 94 9.67 -8.19 -5.50
C TYR A 94 10.73 -9.28 -5.71
N SER A 95 10.77 -10.27 -4.80
CA SER A 95 11.70 -11.41 -4.83
C SER A 95 11.53 -12.26 -6.09
N SER A 96 10.28 -12.53 -6.49
CA SER A 96 9.98 -13.27 -7.73
C SER A 96 10.14 -12.44 -9.01
N LYS A 97 10.59 -11.18 -8.93
CA LYS A 97 10.71 -10.23 -10.05
C LYS A 97 9.40 -9.97 -10.82
N ARG A 98 8.24 -10.38 -10.28
CA ARG A 98 6.91 -10.17 -10.87
C ARG A 98 6.43 -8.72 -10.80
N TYR A 99 7.20 -7.85 -10.15
CA TYR A 99 7.00 -6.40 -10.20
C TYR A 99 7.52 -5.78 -11.50
N LEU A 100 8.42 -6.46 -12.23
CA LEU A 100 8.98 -5.97 -13.48
C LEU A 100 7.95 -6.10 -14.60
N VAL A 101 7.48 -4.96 -15.07
CA VAL A 101 6.68 -4.84 -16.28
C VAL A 101 7.61 -4.84 -17.49
N ASP A 102 7.35 -5.77 -18.41
CA ASP A 102 8.02 -5.90 -19.69
C ASP A 102 7.12 -5.28 -20.78
N PRO A 103 7.58 -4.23 -21.50
CA PRO A 103 6.78 -3.55 -22.52
C PRO A 103 6.26 -4.48 -23.61
N ALA A 104 6.98 -5.57 -23.94
CA ALA A 104 6.57 -6.52 -24.96
C ALA A 104 5.35 -7.38 -24.55
N LYS A 105 5.06 -7.46 -23.25
CA LYS A 105 4.00 -8.33 -22.69
C LYS A 105 2.79 -7.56 -22.19
N VAL A 106 2.82 -6.22 -22.26
CA VAL A 106 1.78 -5.33 -21.72
C VAL A 106 0.39 -5.58 -22.33
N TRP A 107 0.36 -6.00 -23.60
CA TRP A 107 -0.89 -6.28 -24.32
C TRP A 107 -1.42 -7.70 -24.13
N MET A 108 -0.67 -8.59 -23.47
CA MET A 108 -1.12 -9.95 -23.20
C MET A 108 -2.26 -9.97 -22.17
N GLN A 109 -3.29 -10.77 -22.43
CA GLN A 109 -4.43 -10.88 -21.50
C GLN A 109 -4.00 -11.42 -20.12
N SER A 110 -3.02 -12.33 -20.08
CA SER A 110 -2.45 -12.85 -18.84
C SER A 110 -1.83 -11.74 -17.99
N PHE A 111 -1.12 -10.80 -18.61
CA PHE A 111 -0.55 -9.63 -17.96
C PHE A 111 -1.64 -8.71 -17.40
N LYS A 112 -2.65 -8.38 -18.21
CA LYS A 112 -3.80 -7.54 -17.80
C LYS A 112 -4.51 -8.12 -16.57
N ASN A 113 -4.77 -9.42 -16.57
CA ASN A 113 -5.42 -10.11 -15.46
C ASN A 113 -4.56 -10.10 -14.18
N GLU A 114 -3.25 -10.38 -14.30
CA GLU A 114 -2.33 -10.36 -13.16
C GLU A 114 -2.17 -8.94 -12.57
N MET A 115 -2.07 -7.94 -13.46
CA MET A 115 -1.95 -6.55 -13.07
C MET A 115 -3.22 -6.06 -12.34
N GLN A 116 -4.41 -6.34 -12.90
CA GLN A 116 -5.67 -5.98 -12.27
C GLN A 116 -5.83 -6.65 -10.90
N ARG A 117 -5.53 -7.95 -10.78
CA ARG A 117 -5.57 -8.68 -9.50
C ARG A 117 -4.64 -8.05 -8.47
N THR A 118 -3.44 -7.70 -8.89
CA THR A 118 -2.44 -7.04 -8.04
C THR A 118 -2.93 -5.69 -7.54
N MET A 119 -3.44 -4.85 -8.43
CA MET A 119 -3.92 -3.51 -8.08
C MET A 119 -5.12 -3.60 -7.12
N MET A 120 -6.08 -4.49 -7.41
CA MET A 120 -7.23 -4.74 -6.54
C MET A 120 -6.81 -5.21 -5.14
N THR A 121 -5.83 -6.11 -5.07
CA THR A 121 -5.32 -6.60 -3.77
C THR A 121 -4.62 -5.48 -2.99
N SER A 122 -3.82 -4.65 -3.68
CA SER A 122 -3.12 -3.52 -3.05
C SER A 122 -4.10 -2.46 -2.55
N VAL A 123 -5.14 -2.13 -3.33
CA VAL A 123 -6.22 -1.22 -2.92
C VAL A 123 -7.01 -1.79 -1.75
N ALA A 124 -7.40 -3.06 -1.80
CA ALA A 124 -8.16 -3.67 -0.71
C ALA A 124 -7.38 -3.60 0.62
N LEU A 125 -6.09 -3.95 0.60
CA LEU A 125 -5.25 -3.92 1.80
C LEU A 125 -4.99 -2.49 2.30
N THR A 126 -4.77 -1.53 1.41
CA THR A 126 -4.59 -0.11 1.79
C THR A 126 -5.87 0.49 2.37
N VAL A 127 -7.04 0.18 1.80
CA VAL A 127 -8.35 0.62 2.33
C VAL A 127 -8.64 0.01 3.70
N VAL A 128 -8.39 -1.28 3.90
CA VAL A 128 -8.54 -1.90 5.23
C VAL A 128 -7.61 -1.23 6.24
N SER A 129 -6.36 -0.99 5.85
CA SER A 129 -5.37 -0.31 6.70
C SER A 129 -5.79 1.14 7.01
N PHE A 130 -6.40 1.86 6.06
CA PHE A 130 -6.97 3.19 6.25
C PHE A 130 -8.05 3.20 7.30
N LEU A 131 -9.03 2.30 7.19
CA LEU A 131 -10.13 2.20 8.15
C LEU A 131 -9.62 1.91 9.56
N LEU A 132 -8.60 1.04 9.70
CA LEU A 132 -7.96 0.76 10.98
C LEU A 132 -7.22 1.99 11.54
N CYS A 133 -6.50 2.73 10.71
CA CYS A 133 -5.81 3.95 11.13
C CYS A 133 -6.79 5.05 11.54
N MET A 134 -7.88 5.22 10.79
CA MET A 134 -8.95 6.17 11.09
C MET A 134 -9.64 5.81 12.41
N PHE A 135 -10.00 4.55 12.60
CA PHE A 135 -10.61 4.08 13.84
C PHE A 135 -9.66 4.27 15.05
N ASN A 136 -8.37 3.93 14.89
CA ASN A 136 -7.36 4.20 15.92
C ASN A 136 -7.26 5.70 16.23
N LEU A 137 -7.22 6.56 15.21
CA LEU A 137 -7.15 8.00 15.41
C LEU A 137 -8.37 8.54 16.17
N ILE A 138 -9.58 8.17 15.75
CA ILE A 138 -10.82 8.57 16.43
C ILE A 138 -10.78 8.12 17.89
N ARG A 139 -10.43 6.85 18.14
CA ARG A 139 -10.31 6.32 19.50
C ARG A 139 -9.31 7.11 20.34
N GLU A 140 -8.13 7.42 19.80
CA GLU A 140 -7.10 8.16 20.52
C GLU A 140 -7.51 9.60 20.81
N VAL A 141 -8.26 10.25 19.90
CA VAL A 141 -8.81 11.60 20.14
C VAL A 141 -9.90 11.57 21.21
N THR A 142 -10.85 10.63 21.14
CA THR A 142 -11.96 10.54 22.09
C THR A 142 -11.58 10.05 23.47
N THR A 143 -10.46 9.34 23.62
CA THR A 143 -9.95 8.89 24.92
C THR A 143 -8.97 9.87 25.58
N VAL A 144 -8.56 10.93 24.87
CA VAL A 144 -7.75 12.03 25.42
C VAL A 144 -8.61 13.27 25.70
N GLY A 145 -9.76 13.40 25.03
CA GLY A 145 -10.80 14.39 25.33
C GLY A 145 -11.70 14.01 26.49
#